data_AF-A0A7X6TKJ5-F1
#
_entry.id   AF-A0A7X6TKJ5-F1
#
_cell.length_a   1.000
_cell.length_b   1.000
_cell.length_c   1.000
_cell.angle_alpha   90.00
_cell.angle_beta   90.00
_cell.angle_gamma   90.00
#
_symmetry.space_group_name_H-M   'P 1'
#
loop_
_entity.id
_entity.type
_entity.pdbx_description
1 polymer ?
#
loop_
_entity_poly.entity_id
_entity_poly.type
_entity_poly.pdbx_seq_one_letter_code
_entity_poly.pdbx_strand_id
1 'polypeptide(L)' 'MCGRFAFFARGQFGYESLQLPEPSPFERYNIAPSQEILAIRTSPEAGRPEWVMLRWGLVPFWSKEP' A
#
# COMPACT_ATOMS: atom_id res chain seq x y z
N MET A 1 -15.37 8.81 -8.14
CA MET A 1 -14.80 8.14 -6.95
C MET A 1 -14.65 6.67 -7.29
N CYS A 2 -13.43 6.12 -7.29
CA CYS A 2 -13.22 4.69 -7.55
C CYS A 2 -13.32 3.92 -6.22
N GLY A 3 -14.39 3.15 -6.02
CA GLY A 3 -14.64 2.43 -4.75
C GLY A 3 -14.14 1.00 -4.72
N ARG A 4 -13.60 0.47 -5.82
CA ARG A 4 -12.99 -0.87 -5.90
C ARG A 4 -11.85 -0.86 -6.90
N PHE A 5 -10.84 -1.68 -6.66
CA PHE A 5 -9.78 -1.95 -7.63
C PHE A 5 -9.22 -3.36 -7.45
N ALA A 6 -8.38 -3.78 -8.40
CA ALA A 6 -7.71 -5.06 -8.36
C ALA A 6 -6.20 -4.83 -8.40
N PHE A 7 -5.45 -5.67 -7.70
CA PHE A 7 -4.00 -5.71 -7.67
C PHE A 7 -3.59 -7.13 -8.05
N PHE A 8 -3.11 -7.31 -9.27
CA PHE A 8 -2.79 -8.63 -9.84
C PHE A 8 -1.52 -8.56 -10.70
N ALA A 9 -0.64 -7.60 -10.41
CA ALA A 9 0.54 -7.38 -11.22
C ALA A 9 1.55 -8.51 -10.99
N ARG A 10 1.97 -9.11 -12.10
CA ARG A 10 3.04 -10.08 -12.20
C ARG A 10 4.18 -9.42 -12.96
N GLY A 11 5.21 -8.97 -12.24
CA GLY A 11 6.45 -8.44 -12.81
C GLY A 11 6.34 -7.01 -13.36
N GLN A 12 7.30 -6.18 -12.96
CA GLN A 12 7.44 -4.75 -13.25
C GLN A 12 6.38 -3.85 -12.61
N PHE A 13 6.53 -3.69 -11.31
CA PHE A 13 6.02 -2.51 -10.63
C PHE A 13 7.16 -1.50 -10.63
N GLY A 14 6.92 -0.25 -11.01
CA GLY A 14 7.94 0.82 -11.11
C GLY A 14 8.63 1.23 -9.80
N TYR A 15 8.87 0.31 -8.86
CA TYR A 15 9.64 0.49 -7.64
C TYR A 15 11.10 0.11 -7.78
N GLU A 16 11.56 -0.41 -8.93
CA GLU A 16 12.93 -0.92 -9.06
C GLU A 16 13.98 0.16 -8.77
N SER A 17 13.68 1.42 -9.12
CA SER A 17 14.52 2.59 -8.80
C SER A 17 14.62 2.90 -7.31
N LEU A 18 13.70 2.36 -6.49
CA LEU A 18 13.63 2.59 -5.04
C LEU A 18 14.49 1.61 -4.23
N GLN A 19 15.17 0.66 -4.89
CA GLN A 19 16.05 -0.33 -4.25
C GLN A 19 15.37 -1.12 -3.11
N LEU A 20 14.07 -1.37 -3.26
CA LEU A 20 13.29 -2.18 -2.33
C LEU A 20 13.51 -3.67 -2.63
N PRO A 21 13.53 -4.53 -1.59
CA PRO A 21 13.48 -5.97 -1.82
C PRO A 21 12.16 -6.34 -2.50
N GLU A 22 12.14 -7.47 -3.20
CA GLU A 22 10.90 -8.01 -3.76
C GLU A 22 9.88 -8.22 -2.62
N PRO A 23 8.65 -7.69 -2.75
CA PRO A 23 7.63 -7.91 -1.73
C PRO A 23 7.16 -9.37 -1.76
N SER A 24 6.59 -9.83 -0.65
CA SER A 24 5.83 -11.08 -0.66
C SER A 24 4.71 -11.00 -1.71
N PRO A 25 4.42 -12.12 -2.43
CA PRO A 25 3.34 -12.14 -3.40
C PRO A 25 2.02 -11.64 -2.81
N PHE A 26 1.46 -10.60 -3.42
CA PHE A 26 0.19 -10.02 -3.02
C PHE A 26 -0.69 -9.90 -4.27
N GLU A 27 -1.70 -10.76 -4.39
CA GLU A 27 -2.69 -10.70 -5.48
C GLU A 27 -4.10 -10.62 -4.86
N ARG A 28 -4.88 -9.61 -5.28
CA ARG A 28 -6.23 -9.32 -4.80
C ARG A 28 -7.06 -8.78 -5.96
N TYR A 29 -8.01 -9.56 -6.44
CA TYR A 29 -8.82 -9.18 -7.61
C TYR A 29 -10.03 -8.29 -7.29
N ASN A 30 -10.26 -7.97 -6.00
CA ASN A 30 -11.44 -7.25 -5.57
C ASN A 30 -11.23 -6.50 -4.23
N ILE A 31 -10.36 -5.50 -4.25
CA ILE A 31 -10.05 -4.66 -3.10
C ILE A 31 -11.20 -3.66 -2.87
N ALA A 32 -11.62 -3.52 -1.61
CA ALA A 32 -12.67 -2.63 -1.14
C ALA A 32 -12.15 -1.68 -0.04
N PRO A 33 -12.84 -0.55 0.24
CA PRO A 33 -12.42 0.39 1.27
C PRO A 33 -12.28 -0.27 2.64
N SER A 34 -11.43 0.32 3.48
CA SER A 34 -11.04 -0.16 4.81
C SER A 34 -10.19 -1.43 4.85
N GLN A 35 -9.96 -2.10 3.71
CA GLN A 35 -9.02 -3.22 3.64
C GLN A 35 -7.57 -2.74 3.70
N GLU A 36 -6.70 -3.59 4.23
CA GLU A 36 -5.26 -3.37 4.16
C GLU A 36 -4.72 -3.73 2.77
N ILE A 37 -3.90 -2.83 2.22
CA ILE A 37 -3.25 -2.97 0.93
C ILE A 37 -1.75 -2.75 1.05
N LEU A 38 -0.97 -3.44 0.22
CA LEU A 38 0.46 -3.21 0.12
C LEU A 38 0.72 -1.84 -0.51
N ALA A 39 1.56 -1.05 0.15
CA ALA A 39 1.95 0.28 -0.28
C ALA A 39 3.45 0.50 -0.08
N ILE A 40 3.97 1.50 -0.80
CA ILE A 40 5.31 2.04 -0.57
C ILE A 40 5.14 3.39 0.11
N ARG A 41 5.83 3.59 1.24
CA ARG A 41 5.97 4.91 1.85
C ARG A 41 7.43 5.18 2.19
N THR A 42 7.75 6.44 2.47
CA THR A 42 9.00 6.78 3.16
C THR A 42 8.87 6.43 4.64
N SER A 43 9.77 5.59 5.16
CA SER A 43 9.86 5.27 6.59
C SER A 43 10.06 6.57 7.38
N PRO A 44 9.21 6.87 8.38
CA PRO A 44 9.39 8.03 9.26
C PRO A 44 10.72 7.98 10.04
N GLU A 45 11.22 6.77 10.34
CA GLU A 45 12.41 6.56 11.15
C GLU A 45 13.69 6.58 10.30
N ALA A 46 13.68 5.90 9.16
CA ALA A 46 14.86 5.69 8.34
C ALA A 46 14.96 6.63 7.13
N GLY A 47 13.90 7.38 6.80
CA GLY A 47 13.89 8.34 5.68
C GLY A 47 13.99 7.71 4.29
N ARG A 48 13.90 6.37 4.20
CA ARG A 48 14.01 5.60 2.95
C ARG A 48 12.67 4.92 2.60
N PRO A 49 12.43 4.57 1.33
CA PRO A 49 11.26 3.80 0.94
C PRO A 49 11.19 2.47 1.71
N GLU A 50 9.99 2.04 2.05
CA GLU A 50 9.70 0.72 2.64
C GLU A 50 8.36 0.17 2.13
N TRP A 51 8.24 -1.15 2.11
CA TRP A 51 6.97 -1.84 1.95
C TRP A 51 6.20 -1.83 3.26
N VAL A 52 4.91 -1.50 3.20
CA VAL A 52 4.04 -1.47 4.38
C VAL A 52 2.60 -1.81 3.99
N MET A 53 1.88 -2.45 4.91
CA MET A 53 0.43 -2.63 4.78
C MET A 53 -0.27 -1.39 5.34
N LEU A 54 -1.12 -0.75 4.53
CA LEU A 54 -1.91 0.43 4.95
C LEU A 54 -3.39 0.20 4.73
N ARG A 55 -4.21 0.74 5.62
CA ARG A 55 -5.67 0.78 5.45
C ARG A 55 -6.03 1.68 4.27
N TRP A 56 -6.80 1.18 3.32
CA TRP A 56 -7.38 1.99 2.25
C TRP A 56 -8.58 2.80 2.77
N GLY A 57 -8.27 3.95 3.35
CA GLY A 57 -9.27 4.87 3.91
C GLY A 57 -8.63 5.67 5.03
N LEU A 58 -8.18 6.88 4.70
CA LEU A 58 -7.50 7.78 5.62
C LEU A 58 -8.38 8.06 6.84
N VAL A 59 -7.87 7.73 8.02
CA VAL A 59 -8.41 8.24 9.29
C VAL A 59 -7.61 9.49 9.65
N PRO A 60 -8.23 10.68 9.67
CA PRO A 60 -7.55 11.88 10.10
C PRO A 60 -7.10 11.76 11.56
N PHE A 61 -5.97 12.36 11.92
CA PHE A 61 -5.41 12.28 13.27
C PHE A 61 -6.34 12.85 14.36
N TRP A 62 -7.27 13.72 13.99
CA TRP A 62 -8.26 14.35 14.88
C TRP A 62 -9.56 13.55 15.01
N SER A 63 -9.67 12.40 14.33
CA SER A 63 -10.86 11.56 14.43
C SER A 63 -10.99 11.01 15.84
N LYS A 64 -12.21 11.02 16.38
CA LYS A 64 -12.51 10.41 17.68
C LYS A 64 -12.73 8.90 17.57
N GLU A 65 -13.03 8.42 16.37
CA GLU A 65 -13.31 7.01 16.07
C GLU A 65 -12.59 6.59 14.78
N PRO A 66 -12.17 5.32 14.65
CA PRO A 66 -11.53 4.79 13.43
C PRO A 66 -12.43 4.71 12.19
#